data_AF-A0A924H2A3-F1
#
_entry.id   AF-A0A924H2A3-F1
#
_cell.length_a   1.000
_cell.length_b   1.000
_cell.length_c   1.000
_cell.angle_alpha   90.00
_cell.angle_beta   90.00
_cell.angle_gamma   90.00
#
_symmetry.space_group_name_H-M   'P 1'
#
loop_
_entity.id
_entity.type
_entity.pdbx_description
1 polymer ?
#
loop_
_entity_poly.entity_id
_entity_poly.type
_entity_poly.pdbx_seq_one_letter_code
_entity_poly.pdbx_strand_id
1 'polypeptide(L)'
;MSEAVRLNPGVPAALELGVILLLSWLAFAAAPFLTGEYGLSWDTLNHHIYLGWTADAPRFDLDVLAASYQVYQFPYLYWPVYKLAIAGASGTQAGVVLAGLHVLAVPPVWMVARECLPGRGWFDAGMRALAVALAFMTGVVISLFGQPANDLLAAVPLLWALALALTLFPERGFTQRRVVTLVLASGALAGVSVAFKLSNGPLVVLLPLLWLMAPGSWPRRLTLVVAGGLAALIAFGLTYGYWGWQLWTHFGNPFFPFFDAWFDPLRATLGWKP
;
A
#
# COMPACT_ATOMS: atom_id res chain seq x y z
N MET A 1 -22.04 13.99 49.35
CA MET A 1 -20.99 13.04 48.92
C MET A 1 -20.82 13.19 47.41
N SER A 2 -19.81 13.97 47.00
CA SER A 2 -19.46 14.18 45.61
C SER A 2 -18.66 12.96 45.14
N GLU A 3 -19.36 12.04 44.47
CA GLU A 3 -18.69 11.02 43.66
C GLU A 3 -18.10 11.74 42.45
N ALA A 4 -16.84 12.12 42.59
CA ALA A 4 -15.99 12.35 41.44
C ALA A 4 -16.03 11.07 40.62
N VAL A 5 -16.90 11.04 39.60
CA VAL A 5 -16.85 10.09 38.49
C VAL A 5 -15.40 10.11 38.04
N ARG A 6 -14.63 9.11 38.46
CA ARG A 6 -13.27 8.91 37.96
C ARG A 6 -13.49 8.67 36.48
N LEU A 7 -13.26 9.71 35.69
CA LEU A 7 -13.17 9.62 34.24
C LEU A 7 -12.12 8.54 34.01
N ASN A 8 -12.56 7.32 33.72
CA ASN A 8 -11.66 6.26 33.31
C ASN A 8 -10.93 6.86 32.10
N PRO A 9 -9.61 7.10 32.19
CA PRO A 9 -8.90 7.86 31.15
C PRO A 9 -8.93 7.14 29.78
N GLY A 10 -9.47 5.92 29.76
CA GLY A 10 -9.54 5.06 28.60
C GLY A 10 -8.18 4.48 28.30
N VAL A 11 -8.12 3.58 27.34
CA VAL A 11 -6.84 3.06 26.85
C VAL A 11 -6.16 4.16 26.04
N PRO A 12 -4.92 4.55 26.35
CA PRO A 12 -4.17 5.49 25.52
C PRO A 12 -4.01 4.94 24.11
N ALA A 13 -4.34 5.73 23.08
CA ALA A 13 -4.30 5.27 21.69
C ALA A 13 -2.92 4.77 21.25
N ALA A 14 -1.84 5.35 21.79
CA ALA A 14 -0.48 4.89 21.54
C ALA A 14 -0.18 3.52 22.17
N LEU A 15 -0.68 3.26 23.38
CA LEU A 15 -0.56 1.95 24.02
C LEU A 15 -1.35 0.90 23.24
N GLU A 16 -2.59 1.23 22.89
CA GLU A 16 -3.46 0.35 22.09
C GLU A 16 -2.81 -0.03 20.76
N LEU A 17 -2.38 0.97 19.98
CA LEU A 17 -1.71 0.73 18.69
C LEU A 17 -0.40 -0.04 18.87
N GLY A 18 0.41 0.30 19.89
CA GLY A 18 1.66 -0.40 20.18
C GLY A 18 1.47 -1.89 20.47
N VAL A 19 0.45 -2.23 21.27
CA VAL A 19 0.09 -3.63 21.54
C VAL A 19 -0.39 -4.34 20.28
N ILE A 20 -1.30 -3.72 19.51
CA ILE A 20 -1.80 -4.30 18.26
C ILE A 20 -0.65 -4.54 17.26
N LEU A 21 0.25 -3.57 17.11
CA LEU A 21 1.42 -3.70 16.24
C LEU A 21 2.32 -4.86 16.65
N LEU A 22 2.62 -4.99 17.94
CA LEU A 22 3.44 -6.09 18.43
C LEU A 22 2.78 -7.45 18.17
N LEU A 23 1.50 -7.58 18.48
CA LEU A 23 0.75 -8.82 18.26
C LEU A 23 0.64 -9.16 16.77
N SER A 24 0.36 -8.19 15.91
CA SER A 24 0.31 -8.39 14.46
C SER A 24 1.67 -8.78 13.90
N TRP A 25 2.76 -8.14 14.37
CA TRP A 25 4.11 -8.52 13.94
C TRP A 25 4.45 -9.96 14.33
N LEU A 26 4.18 -10.34 15.59
CA LEU A 26 4.36 -11.70 16.06
C LEU A 26 3.54 -12.71 15.23
N ALA A 27 2.28 -12.38 14.91
CA ALA A 27 1.43 -13.22 14.09
C ALA A 27 1.94 -13.35 12.64
N PHE A 28 2.36 -12.26 12.01
CA PHE A 28 2.86 -12.28 10.63
C PHE A 28 4.22 -13.00 10.54
N ALA A 29 5.06 -12.85 11.56
CA ALA A 29 6.35 -13.53 11.65
C ALA A 29 6.22 -15.01 12.09
N ALA A 30 5.08 -15.41 12.67
CA ALA A 30 4.90 -16.78 13.18
C ALA A 30 5.07 -17.82 12.09
N ALA A 31 4.55 -17.60 10.88
CA ALA A 31 4.70 -18.53 9.77
C ALA A 31 6.18 -18.87 9.48
N PRO A 32 7.06 -17.90 9.13
CA PRO A 32 8.47 -18.18 8.87
C PRO A 32 9.27 -18.69 10.08
N PHE A 33 8.84 -18.37 11.31
CA PHE A 33 9.47 -18.92 12.52
C PHE A 33 9.11 -20.38 12.75
N LEU A 34 7.84 -20.75 12.56
CA LEU A 34 7.35 -22.10 12.85
C LEU A 34 7.73 -23.11 11.77
N THR A 35 7.76 -22.69 10.51
CA THR A 35 8.14 -23.56 9.38
C THR A 35 9.65 -23.65 9.20
N GLY A 36 10.42 -22.68 9.70
CA GLY A 36 11.85 -22.54 9.41
C GLY A 36 12.15 -22.12 7.96
N GLU A 37 11.11 -21.90 7.16
CA GLU A 37 11.18 -21.71 5.71
C GLU A 37 10.25 -20.57 5.27
N TYR A 38 10.57 -19.97 4.13
CA TYR A 38 9.70 -19.01 3.46
C TYR A 38 9.28 -19.59 2.11
N GLY A 39 7.97 -19.75 1.92
CA GLY A 39 7.41 -20.53 0.83
C GLY A 39 7.71 -19.92 -0.54
N LEU A 40 8.18 -20.78 -1.46
CA LEU A 40 8.40 -20.43 -2.86
C LEU A 40 7.16 -20.78 -3.66
N SER A 41 6.27 -19.80 -3.84
CA SER A 41 5.11 -19.96 -4.72
C SER A 41 5.52 -20.06 -6.20
N TRP A 42 4.58 -20.46 -7.06
CA TRP A 42 4.78 -20.39 -8.50
C TRP A 42 5.18 -18.96 -8.94
N ASP A 43 4.49 -17.93 -8.43
CA ASP A 43 4.81 -16.53 -8.72
C ASP A 43 6.23 -16.15 -8.26
N THR A 44 6.67 -16.72 -7.14
CA THR A 44 8.01 -16.47 -6.60
C THR A 44 9.09 -16.96 -7.54
N LEU A 45 8.92 -18.20 -8.02
CA LEU A 45 9.83 -18.83 -8.96
C LEU A 45 9.72 -18.23 -10.36
N ASN A 46 8.54 -17.73 -10.74
CA ASN A 46 8.30 -17.16 -12.05
C ASN A 46 8.82 -15.72 -12.17
N HIS A 47 8.39 -14.81 -11.30
CA HIS A 47 8.68 -13.38 -11.47
C HIS A 47 9.14 -12.63 -10.22
N HIS A 48 8.85 -13.05 -8.98
CA HIS A 48 9.27 -12.25 -7.82
C HIS A 48 10.79 -12.15 -7.69
N ILE A 49 11.51 -13.28 -7.77
CA ILE A 49 12.98 -13.26 -7.70
C ILE A 49 13.56 -12.52 -8.90
N TYR A 50 13.03 -12.78 -10.10
CA TYR A 50 13.48 -12.16 -11.34
C TYR A 50 13.30 -10.64 -11.35
N LEU A 51 12.14 -10.14 -10.92
CA LEU A 51 11.89 -8.70 -10.82
C LEU A 51 12.75 -8.06 -9.74
N GLY A 52 12.98 -8.74 -8.62
CA GLY A 52 13.91 -8.26 -7.60
C GLY A 52 15.35 -8.16 -8.11
N TRP A 53 15.77 -9.07 -9.00
CA TRP A 53 17.09 -9.04 -9.64
C TRP A 53 17.21 -7.91 -10.66
N THR A 54 16.20 -7.73 -11.51
CA THR A 54 16.19 -6.73 -12.58
C THR A 54 15.86 -5.31 -12.12
N ALA A 55 15.47 -5.14 -10.84
CA ALA A 55 15.26 -3.82 -10.23
C ALA A 55 16.51 -2.92 -10.25
N ASP A 56 17.71 -3.49 -10.16
CA ASP A 56 18.97 -2.72 -10.20
C ASP A 56 19.38 -2.33 -11.63
N ALA A 57 19.15 -3.24 -12.58
CA ALA A 57 19.50 -3.07 -13.98
C ALA A 57 18.46 -3.79 -14.84
N PRO A 58 17.59 -3.06 -15.56
CA PRO A 58 16.67 -3.64 -16.53
C PRO A 58 17.46 -4.40 -17.61
N ARG A 59 16.93 -5.52 -18.08
CA ARG A 59 17.58 -6.43 -19.05
C ARG A 59 16.72 -6.66 -20.29
N PHE A 60 15.98 -5.64 -20.71
CA PHE A 60 15.01 -5.74 -21.81
C PHE A 60 15.61 -6.14 -23.16
N ASP A 61 16.91 -5.91 -23.33
CA ASP A 61 17.73 -6.28 -24.49
C ASP A 61 18.20 -7.76 -24.48
N LEU A 62 18.17 -8.41 -23.32
CA LEU A 62 18.66 -9.78 -23.12
C LEU A 62 17.51 -10.75 -22.84
N ASP A 63 16.60 -10.37 -21.94
CA ASP A 63 15.63 -11.25 -21.32
C ASP A 63 14.22 -10.97 -21.87
N VAL A 64 13.91 -11.54 -23.05
CA VAL A 64 12.59 -11.41 -23.67
C VAL A 64 11.62 -12.40 -23.02
N LEU A 65 10.62 -11.87 -22.30
CA LEU A 65 9.57 -12.66 -21.62
C LEU A 65 10.12 -13.77 -20.70
N ALA A 66 11.31 -13.58 -20.11
CA ALA A 66 11.94 -14.56 -19.21
C ALA A 66 11.06 -14.93 -17.99
N ALA A 67 10.21 -13.99 -17.58
CA ALA A 67 9.16 -14.18 -16.58
C ALA A 67 7.77 -13.88 -17.18
N SER A 68 7.51 -14.35 -18.41
CA SER A 68 6.30 -14.00 -19.18
C SER A 68 6.09 -12.48 -19.23
N TYR A 69 4.84 -11.99 -19.20
CA TYR A 69 4.55 -10.56 -19.20
C TYR A 69 4.90 -9.85 -17.89
N GLN A 70 5.19 -10.61 -16.83
CA GLN A 70 5.50 -10.05 -15.53
C GLN A 70 6.84 -9.31 -15.52
N VAL A 71 7.75 -9.60 -16.48
CA VAL A 71 9.03 -8.89 -16.70
C VAL A 71 8.87 -7.36 -16.73
N TYR A 72 7.73 -6.85 -17.18
CA TYR A 72 7.49 -5.42 -17.36
C TYR A 72 6.82 -4.75 -16.15
N GLN A 73 6.53 -5.51 -15.09
CA GLN A 73 5.93 -4.98 -13.87
C GLN A 73 6.94 -4.15 -13.07
N PHE A 74 6.43 -3.21 -12.27
CA PHE A 74 7.22 -2.35 -11.40
C PHE A 74 8.05 -3.20 -10.40
N PRO A 75 9.39 -3.23 -10.52
CA PRO A 75 10.18 -4.31 -9.90
C PRO A 75 10.58 -4.04 -8.45
N TYR A 76 10.53 -2.78 -8.00
CA TYR A 76 11.21 -2.34 -6.77
C TYR A 76 10.64 -2.92 -5.47
N LEU A 77 9.39 -3.36 -5.45
CA LEU A 77 8.84 -4.05 -4.28
C LEU A 77 9.39 -5.47 -4.11
N TYR A 78 9.94 -6.05 -5.16
CA TYR A 78 10.57 -7.37 -5.13
C TYR A 78 12.06 -7.31 -4.77
N TRP A 79 12.67 -6.12 -4.83
CA TRP A 79 14.08 -5.93 -4.53
C TRP A 79 14.50 -6.43 -3.14
N PRO A 80 13.75 -6.18 -2.04
CA PRO A 80 14.14 -6.69 -0.71
C PRO A 80 14.22 -8.22 -0.67
N VAL A 81 13.28 -8.90 -1.33
CA VAL A 81 13.25 -10.37 -1.40
C VAL A 81 14.52 -10.89 -2.06
N TYR A 82 14.86 -10.33 -3.22
CA TYR A 82 16.06 -10.74 -3.96
C TYR A 82 17.35 -10.45 -3.18
N LYS A 83 17.47 -9.28 -2.56
CA LYS A 83 18.66 -8.91 -1.77
C LYS A 83 18.87 -9.80 -0.55
N LEU A 84 17.80 -10.16 0.15
CA LEU A 84 17.87 -11.12 1.26
C LEU A 84 18.36 -12.48 0.78
N ALA A 85 17.85 -12.96 -0.35
CA ALA A 85 18.25 -14.25 -0.92
C ALA A 85 19.74 -14.29 -1.29
N ILE A 86 20.25 -13.29 -2.03
CA ILE A 86 21.67 -13.27 -2.43
C ILE A 86 22.62 -12.94 -1.28
N ALA A 87 22.13 -12.32 -0.21
CA ALA A 87 22.90 -12.09 1.01
C ALA A 87 23.02 -13.36 1.89
N GLY A 88 22.37 -14.45 1.50
CA GLY A 88 22.38 -15.72 2.25
C GLY A 88 21.46 -15.72 3.46
N ALA A 89 20.44 -14.86 3.50
CA ALA A 89 19.46 -14.88 4.58
C ALA A 89 18.69 -16.21 4.58
N SER A 90 18.50 -16.80 5.77
CA SER A 90 17.62 -17.97 5.91
C SER A 90 16.17 -17.61 5.62
N GLY A 91 15.33 -18.61 5.34
CA GLY A 91 13.88 -18.41 5.15
C GLY A 91 13.24 -17.68 6.34
N THR A 92 13.64 -18.04 7.57
CA THR A 92 13.20 -17.33 8.78
C THR A 92 13.65 -15.87 8.79
N GLN A 93 14.92 -15.58 8.51
CA GLN A 93 15.43 -14.20 8.49
C GLN A 93 14.70 -13.35 7.45
N ALA A 94 14.56 -13.87 6.23
CA ALA A 94 13.86 -13.17 5.17
C ALA A 94 12.39 -12.94 5.52
N GLY A 95 11.70 -13.97 6.00
CA GLY A 95 10.29 -13.89 6.40
C GLY A 95 10.04 -12.90 7.53
N VAL A 96 10.93 -12.81 8.53
CA VAL A 96 10.82 -11.83 9.62
C VAL A 96 10.96 -10.39 9.13
N VAL A 97 11.92 -10.13 8.23
CA VAL A 97 12.12 -8.81 7.63
C VAL A 97 10.88 -8.42 6.80
N LEU A 98 10.38 -9.33 5.97
CA LEU A 98 9.20 -9.09 5.13
C LEU A 98 7.91 -8.93 5.97
N ALA A 99 7.74 -9.71 7.04
CA ALA A 99 6.67 -9.52 8.01
C ALA A 99 6.73 -8.12 8.65
N GLY A 100 7.94 -7.62 8.95
CA GLY A 100 8.15 -6.24 9.39
C GLY A 100 7.61 -5.19 8.41
N LEU A 101 7.78 -5.40 7.11
CA LEU A 101 7.21 -4.53 6.08
C LEU A 101 5.68 -4.62 6.00
N HIS A 102 5.12 -5.83 6.13
CA HIS A 102 3.67 -6.04 6.10
C HIS A 102 2.93 -5.39 7.28
N VAL A 103 3.59 -5.24 8.44
CA VAL A 103 3.01 -4.56 9.61
C VAL A 103 2.66 -3.09 9.33
N LEU A 104 3.23 -2.47 8.30
CA LEU A 104 2.85 -1.12 7.88
C LEU A 104 1.38 -1.00 7.43
N ALA A 105 0.72 -2.13 7.11
CA ALA A 105 -0.71 -2.20 6.84
C ALA A 105 -1.58 -2.11 8.10
N VAL A 106 -1.04 -2.37 9.29
CA VAL A 106 -1.80 -2.48 10.54
C VAL A 106 -2.31 -1.12 11.04
N PRO A 107 -1.50 -0.05 11.13
CA PRO A 107 -1.99 1.25 11.59
C PRO A 107 -3.19 1.81 10.82
N PRO A 108 -3.25 1.79 9.47
CA PRO A 108 -4.41 2.33 8.77
C PRO A 108 -5.67 1.49 9.00
N VAL A 109 -5.56 0.15 9.11
CA VAL A 109 -6.70 -0.71 9.47
C VAL A 109 -7.19 -0.38 10.89
N TRP A 110 -6.27 -0.19 11.83
CA TRP A 110 -6.62 0.24 13.19
C TRP A 110 -7.26 1.64 13.20
N MET A 111 -6.79 2.58 12.38
CA MET A 111 -7.42 3.90 12.23
C MET A 111 -8.86 3.77 11.76
N VAL A 112 -9.12 2.94 10.74
CA VAL A 112 -10.49 2.66 10.28
C VAL A 112 -11.34 2.03 11.39
N ALA A 113 -10.80 1.06 12.12
CA ALA A 113 -11.49 0.45 13.26
C ALA A 113 -11.83 1.49 14.35
N ARG A 114 -10.99 2.50 14.57
CA ARG A 114 -11.25 3.63 15.48
C ARG A 114 -12.33 4.59 15.00
N GLU A 115 -12.49 4.75 13.68
CA GLU A 115 -13.61 5.50 13.13
C GLU A 115 -14.94 4.74 13.35
N CYS A 116 -14.94 3.42 13.18
CA CYS A 116 -16.14 2.61 13.38
C CYS A 116 -16.50 2.36 14.86
N LEU A 117 -15.49 2.30 15.74
CA LEU A 117 -15.62 2.04 17.18
C LEU A 117 -14.94 3.17 17.96
N PRO A 118 -15.60 4.32 18.20
CA PRO A 118 -14.98 5.52 18.77
C PRO A 118 -14.77 5.47 20.29
N GLY A 119 -15.33 4.47 20.98
CA GLY A 119 -15.24 4.32 22.44
C GLY A 119 -13.81 4.17 22.94
N ARG A 120 -13.54 4.60 24.18
CA ARG A 120 -12.19 4.65 24.77
C ARG A 120 -11.95 3.59 25.83
N GLY A 121 -12.95 2.75 26.13
CA GLY A 121 -12.84 1.71 27.13
C GLY A 121 -11.99 0.52 26.68
N TRP A 122 -11.63 -0.33 27.64
CA TRP A 122 -10.93 -1.60 27.36
C TRP A 122 -11.72 -2.53 26.45
N PHE A 123 -13.06 -2.54 26.58
CA PHE A 123 -13.93 -3.29 25.69
C PHE A 123 -13.79 -2.81 24.23
N ASP A 124 -13.85 -1.49 24.00
CA ASP A 124 -13.71 -0.92 22.66
C ASP A 124 -12.33 -1.20 22.06
N ALA A 125 -11.27 -1.10 22.88
CA ALA A 125 -9.91 -1.44 22.47
C ALA A 125 -9.80 -2.93 22.07
N GLY A 126 -10.42 -3.83 22.83
CA GLY A 126 -10.50 -5.25 22.49
C GLY A 126 -11.26 -5.51 21.19
N MET A 127 -12.39 -4.83 20.97
CA MET A 127 -13.16 -4.94 19.74
C MET A 127 -12.39 -4.42 18.52
N ARG A 128 -11.60 -3.35 18.67
CA ARG A 128 -10.72 -2.85 17.60
C ARG A 128 -9.57 -3.80 17.32
N ALA A 129 -8.95 -4.38 18.35
CA ALA A 129 -7.92 -5.41 18.17
C ALA A 129 -8.48 -6.63 17.42
N LEU A 130 -9.71 -7.06 17.76
CA LEU A 130 -10.40 -8.13 17.04
C LEU A 130 -10.72 -7.75 15.59
N ALA A 131 -11.21 -6.53 15.34
CA ALA A 131 -11.49 -6.04 13.99
C ALA A 131 -10.21 -6.02 13.12
N VAL A 132 -9.09 -5.55 13.68
CA VAL A 132 -7.78 -5.60 13.01
C VAL A 132 -7.38 -7.05 12.74
N ALA A 133 -7.45 -7.95 13.72
CA ALA A 133 -7.12 -9.35 13.53
C ALA A 133 -7.95 -9.97 12.39
N LEU A 134 -9.27 -9.78 12.40
CA LEU A 134 -10.17 -10.30 11.37
C LEU A 134 -9.87 -9.74 9.97
N ALA A 135 -9.45 -8.48 9.86
CA ALA A 135 -9.06 -7.88 8.58
C ALA A 135 -7.87 -8.60 7.91
N PHE A 136 -6.97 -9.18 8.71
CA PHE A 136 -5.81 -9.95 8.20
C PHE A 136 -6.04 -11.47 8.18
N MET A 137 -7.19 -11.96 8.63
CA MET A 137 -7.51 -13.40 8.70
C MET A 137 -8.27 -13.93 7.50
N THR A 138 -8.33 -13.19 6.39
CA THR A 138 -8.87 -13.74 5.13
C THR A 138 -7.92 -14.80 4.58
N GLY A 139 -8.46 -15.85 3.94
CA GLY A 139 -7.62 -16.91 3.38
C GLY A 139 -6.58 -16.40 2.37
N VAL A 140 -6.92 -15.34 1.64
CA VAL A 140 -5.99 -14.67 0.72
C VAL A 140 -4.87 -13.98 1.49
N VAL A 141 -5.17 -13.18 2.52
CA VAL A 141 -4.11 -12.44 3.25
C VAL A 141 -3.21 -13.38 4.05
N ILE A 142 -3.78 -14.42 4.67
CA ILE A 142 -3.00 -15.43 5.41
C ILE A 142 -1.98 -16.11 4.49
N SER A 143 -2.35 -16.45 3.25
CA SER A 143 -1.41 -17.09 2.33
C SER A 143 -0.23 -16.18 1.94
N LEU A 144 -0.41 -14.86 1.96
CA LEU A 144 0.67 -13.89 1.67
C LEU A 144 1.74 -13.84 2.76
N PHE A 145 1.45 -14.25 4.00
CA PHE A 145 2.47 -14.26 5.06
C PHE A 145 3.50 -15.37 4.90
N GLY A 146 3.15 -16.43 4.17
CA GLY A 146 4.03 -17.58 3.93
C GLY A 146 4.88 -17.48 2.66
N GLN A 147 4.76 -16.42 1.86
CA GLN A 147 5.42 -16.31 0.56
C GLN A 147 5.86 -14.86 0.27
N PRO A 148 6.89 -14.63 -0.58
CA PRO A 148 7.39 -13.30 -0.90
C PRO A 148 6.51 -12.55 -1.91
N ALA A 149 5.19 -12.54 -1.69
CA ALA A 149 4.26 -11.76 -2.50
C ALA A 149 4.28 -10.30 -2.09
N ASN A 150 4.21 -9.40 -3.07
CA ASN A 150 4.21 -7.96 -2.82
C ASN A 150 2.80 -7.37 -2.66
N ASP A 151 1.73 -8.16 -2.83
CA ASP A 151 0.34 -7.69 -2.84
C ASP A 151 -0.02 -6.87 -1.61
N LEU A 152 0.31 -7.37 -0.42
CA LEU A 152 0.00 -6.67 0.82
C LEU A 152 0.83 -5.39 0.95
N LEU A 153 2.12 -5.45 0.61
CA LEU A 153 3.02 -4.29 0.64
C LEU A 153 2.58 -3.21 -0.36
N ALA A 154 2.15 -3.61 -1.56
CA ALA A 154 1.60 -2.73 -2.57
C ALA A 154 0.28 -2.08 -2.14
N ALA A 155 -0.50 -2.76 -1.30
CA ALA A 155 -1.74 -2.24 -0.75
C ALA A 155 -1.54 -1.28 0.44
N VAL A 156 -0.39 -1.28 1.12
CA VAL A 156 -0.12 -0.41 2.29
C VAL A 156 -0.45 1.06 2.01
N PRO A 157 0.03 1.70 0.93
CA PRO A 157 -0.28 3.10 0.67
C PRO A 157 -1.78 3.33 0.40
N LEU A 158 -2.49 2.36 -0.21
CA LEU A 158 -3.94 2.45 -0.41
C LEU A 158 -4.69 2.45 0.91
N LEU A 159 -4.32 1.56 1.83
CA LEU A 159 -4.94 1.48 3.15
C LEU A 159 -4.75 2.79 3.92
N TRP A 160 -3.55 3.38 3.87
CA TRP A 160 -3.30 4.71 4.44
C TRP A 160 -4.10 5.80 3.75
N ALA A 161 -4.17 5.80 2.42
CA ALA A 161 -4.96 6.77 1.67
C ALA A 161 -6.43 6.74 2.10
N LEU A 162 -7.00 5.54 2.23
CA LEU A 162 -8.35 5.30 2.70
C LEU A 162 -8.54 5.75 4.16
N ALA A 163 -7.66 5.32 5.06
CA ALA A 163 -7.75 5.67 6.48
C ALA A 163 -7.70 7.19 6.69
N LEU A 164 -6.80 7.89 6.00
CA LEU A 164 -6.71 9.36 6.06
C LEU A 164 -7.97 10.03 5.50
N ALA A 165 -8.50 9.54 4.38
CA ALA A 165 -9.75 10.07 3.81
C ALA A 165 -10.94 9.85 4.76
N LEU A 166 -11.03 8.67 5.39
CA LEU A 166 -12.09 8.35 6.36
C LEU A 166 -11.99 9.15 7.66
N THR A 167 -10.84 9.76 7.97
CA THR A 167 -10.78 10.67 9.13
C THR A 167 -11.48 12.01 8.87
N LEU A 168 -11.78 12.36 7.61
CA LEU A 168 -12.32 13.67 7.21
C LEU A 168 -13.80 13.87 7.54
N PHE A 169 -14.46 12.90 8.17
CA PHE A 169 -15.90 12.98 8.39
C PHE A 169 -16.29 14.18 9.29
N PRO A 170 -17.45 14.81 9.03
CA PRO A 170 -17.70 16.22 9.38
C PRO A 170 -17.79 16.54 10.87
N GLU A 171 -17.92 15.54 11.73
CA GLU A 171 -18.13 15.74 13.18
C GLU A 171 -16.88 16.22 13.92
N ARG A 172 -15.74 16.31 13.22
CA ARG A 172 -14.45 16.68 13.82
C ARG A 172 -14.11 18.12 13.45
N GLY A 173 -13.96 18.97 14.47
CA GLY A 173 -13.57 20.39 14.36
C GLY A 173 -12.15 20.61 13.86
N PHE A 174 -11.79 20.06 12.71
CA PHE A 174 -10.48 20.21 12.11
C PHE A 174 -10.25 21.62 11.57
N THR A 175 -9.02 22.09 11.70
CA THR A 175 -8.58 23.30 11.02
C THR A 175 -8.57 23.07 9.51
N GLN A 176 -8.79 24.14 8.73
CA GLN A 176 -8.79 24.04 7.28
C GLN A 176 -7.49 23.49 6.72
N ARG A 177 -6.36 23.91 7.29
CA ARG A 177 -5.02 23.42 6.94
C ARG A 177 -4.91 21.90 7.11
N ARG A 178 -5.43 21.36 8.21
CA ARG A 178 -5.38 19.92 8.48
C ARG A 178 -6.20 19.11 7.47
N VAL A 179 -7.39 19.60 7.09
CA VAL A 179 -8.20 18.97 6.02
C VAL A 179 -7.42 18.89 4.72
N VAL A 180 -6.80 19.99 4.28
CA VAL A 180 -5.99 20.02 3.06
C VAL A 180 -4.81 19.05 3.16
N THR A 181 -4.07 19.05 4.28
CA THR A 181 -2.95 18.12 4.47
C THR A 181 -3.38 16.65 4.39
N LEU A 182 -4.51 16.29 5.00
CA LEU A 182 -5.02 14.91 4.96
C LEU A 182 -5.44 14.50 3.55
N VAL A 183 -6.08 15.39 2.80
CA VAL A 183 -6.47 15.13 1.40
C VAL A 183 -5.23 14.98 0.50
N LEU A 184 -4.25 15.87 0.64
CA LEU A 184 -3.00 15.79 -0.14
C LEU A 184 -2.21 14.51 0.21
N ALA A 185 -2.11 14.16 1.49
CA ALA A 185 -1.45 12.93 1.91
C ALA A 185 -2.20 11.68 1.40
N SER A 186 -3.53 11.69 1.51
CA SER A 186 -4.40 10.62 0.98
C SER A 186 -4.20 10.44 -0.54
N GLY A 187 -4.24 11.54 -1.30
CA GLY A 187 -3.98 11.53 -2.74
C GLY A 187 -2.59 11.01 -3.09
N ALA A 188 -1.53 11.55 -2.46
CA ALA A 188 -0.16 11.13 -2.72
C ALA A 188 0.04 9.62 -2.47
N LEU A 189 -0.45 9.10 -1.35
CA LEU A 189 -0.39 7.67 -1.03
C LEU A 189 -1.19 6.81 -2.03
N ALA A 190 -2.30 7.30 -2.54
CA ALA A 190 -3.02 6.65 -3.63
C ALA A 190 -2.17 6.56 -4.90
N GLY A 191 -1.47 7.64 -5.28
CA GLY A 191 -0.54 7.63 -6.41
C GLY A 191 0.57 6.59 -6.26
N VAL A 192 1.20 6.54 -5.08
CA VAL A 192 2.22 5.54 -4.75
C VAL A 192 1.65 4.12 -4.83
N SER A 193 0.43 3.90 -4.34
CA SER A 193 -0.23 2.60 -4.42
C SER A 193 -0.42 2.11 -5.85
N VAL A 194 -0.85 2.99 -6.77
CA VAL A 194 -1.00 2.64 -8.19
C VAL A 194 0.35 2.35 -8.82
N ALA A 195 1.40 3.10 -8.48
CA ALA A 195 2.75 2.84 -8.95
C ALA A 195 3.27 1.46 -8.49
N PHE A 196 3.00 1.11 -7.23
CA PHE A 196 3.34 -0.18 -6.65
C PHE A 196 2.61 -1.33 -7.32
N LYS A 197 1.33 -1.15 -7.65
CA LYS A 197 0.56 -2.13 -8.44
C LYS A 197 -0.55 -1.42 -9.22
N LEU A 198 -0.45 -1.45 -10.54
CA LEU A 198 -1.42 -0.77 -11.43
C LEU A 198 -2.86 -1.23 -11.19
N SER A 199 -3.06 -2.48 -10.74
CA SER A 199 -4.38 -3.03 -10.38
C SER A 199 -5.04 -2.36 -9.17
N ASN A 200 -4.33 -1.51 -8.42
CA ASN A 200 -4.91 -0.67 -7.38
C ASN A 200 -5.63 0.56 -7.96
N GLY A 201 -5.36 0.92 -9.22
CA GLY A 201 -5.97 2.06 -9.92
C GLY A 201 -7.49 2.11 -9.84
N PRO A 202 -8.21 1.02 -10.18
CA PRO A 202 -9.67 0.98 -10.07
C PRO A 202 -10.22 1.31 -8.68
N LEU A 203 -9.50 0.93 -7.60
CA LEU A 203 -9.90 1.24 -6.23
C LEU A 203 -9.62 2.72 -5.88
N VAL A 204 -8.50 3.27 -6.35
CA VAL A 204 -8.13 4.67 -6.12
C VAL A 204 -9.12 5.65 -6.74
N VAL A 205 -9.77 5.29 -7.85
CA VAL A 205 -10.83 6.10 -8.49
C VAL A 205 -12.01 6.39 -7.56
N LEU A 206 -12.19 5.62 -6.48
CA LEU A 206 -13.25 5.84 -5.49
C LEU A 206 -12.89 6.88 -4.42
N LEU A 207 -11.61 7.21 -4.22
CA LEU A 207 -11.18 8.18 -3.18
C LEU A 207 -11.77 9.59 -3.31
N PRO A 208 -11.97 10.15 -4.52
CA PRO A 208 -12.70 11.40 -4.69
C PRO A 208 -14.04 11.45 -3.95
N LEU A 209 -14.77 10.32 -3.88
CA LEU A 209 -16.04 10.24 -3.15
C LEU A 209 -15.86 10.51 -1.66
N LEU A 210 -14.77 10.03 -1.07
CA LEU A 210 -14.45 10.25 0.34
C LEU A 210 -13.98 11.68 0.59
N TRP A 211 -13.20 12.26 -0.33
CA TRP A 211 -12.79 13.67 -0.21
C TRP A 211 -13.97 14.64 -0.32
N LEU A 212 -15.03 14.29 -1.05
CA LEU A 212 -16.29 15.05 -1.09
C LEU A 212 -17.04 15.05 0.25
N MET A 213 -16.73 14.11 1.17
CA MET A 213 -17.31 14.07 2.51
C MET A 213 -16.62 15.03 3.48
N ALA A 214 -15.54 15.69 3.07
CA ALA A 214 -14.83 16.67 3.89
C ALA A 214 -15.70 17.87 4.28
N PRO A 215 -15.45 18.50 5.45
CA PRO A 215 -16.21 19.65 5.90
C PRO A 215 -16.00 20.89 5.00
N GLY A 216 -17.08 21.64 4.78
CA GLY A 216 -17.07 22.88 4.00
C GLY A 216 -18.11 22.91 2.87
N SER A 217 -18.19 24.06 2.19
CA SER A 217 -19.07 24.29 1.03
C SER A 217 -18.71 23.43 -0.17
N TRP A 218 -19.68 23.15 -1.05
CA TRP A 218 -19.48 22.39 -2.30
C TRP A 218 -18.27 22.83 -3.15
N PRO A 219 -18.05 24.12 -3.45
CA PRO A 219 -16.89 24.53 -4.25
C PRO A 219 -15.56 24.11 -3.62
N ARG A 220 -15.46 24.23 -2.29
CA ARG A 220 -14.27 23.83 -1.54
C ARG A 220 -14.05 22.31 -1.58
N ARG A 221 -15.11 21.52 -1.51
CA ARG A 221 -15.03 20.05 -1.65
C ARG A 221 -14.50 19.67 -3.04
N LEU A 222 -14.95 20.35 -4.09
CA LEU A 222 -14.42 20.17 -5.45
C LEU A 222 -12.94 20.56 -5.53
N THR A 223 -12.54 21.67 -4.91
CA THR A 223 -11.12 22.06 -4.81
C THR A 223 -10.28 20.99 -4.13
N LEU A 224 -10.79 20.37 -3.06
CA LEU A 224 -10.11 19.27 -2.37
C LEU A 224 -9.99 18.04 -3.27
N VAL A 225 -11.03 17.70 -4.02
CA VAL A 225 -10.96 16.58 -4.98
C VAL A 225 -9.89 16.81 -6.03
N VAL A 226 -9.84 18.01 -6.61
CA VAL A 226 -8.80 18.38 -7.58
C VAL A 226 -7.42 18.32 -6.94
N ALA A 227 -7.26 18.88 -5.73
CA ALA A 227 -5.98 18.88 -5.02
C ALA A 227 -5.48 17.46 -4.68
N GLY A 228 -6.38 16.58 -4.20
CA GLY A 228 -6.07 15.18 -3.93
C GLY A 228 -5.72 14.40 -5.20
N GLY A 229 -6.46 14.64 -6.29
CA GLY A 229 -6.17 14.05 -7.60
C GLY A 229 -4.82 14.48 -8.16
N LEU A 230 -4.48 15.77 -8.09
CA LEU A 230 -3.16 16.27 -8.49
C LEU A 230 -2.03 15.68 -7.64
N ALA A 231 -2.24 15.58 -6.32
CA ALA A 231 -1.28 14.92 -5.43
C ALA A 231 -1.04 13.45 -5.81
N ALA A 232 -2.11 12.73 -6.18
CA ALA A 232 -2.01 11.36 -6.66
C ALA A 232 -1.22 11.25 -7.97
N LEU A 233 -1.50 12.11 -8.95
CA LEU A 233 -0.78 12.12 -10.23
C LEU A 233 0.70 12.45 -10.05
N ILE A 234 1.02 13.44 -9.22
CA ILE A 234 2.41 13.84 -8.92
C ILE A 234 3.14 12.68 -8.23
N ALA A 235 2.56 12.08 -7.19
CA ALA A 235 3.19 10.98 -6.48
C ALA A 235 3.36 9.74 -7.37
N PHE A 236 2.36 9.41 -8.19
CA PHE A 236 2.47 8.35 -9.19
C PHE A 236 3.62 8.62 -10.16
N GLY A 237 3.71 9.83 -10.72
CA GLY A 237 4.80 10.21 -11.63
C GLY A 237 6.18 10.14 -10.97
N LEU A 238 6.30 10.57 -9.71
CA LEU A 238 7.56 10.50 -8.97
C LEU A 238 7.99 9.07 -8.62
N THR A 239 7.04 8.17 -8.35
CA THR A 239 7.34 6.77 -7.99
C THR A 239 7.50 5.88 -9.21
N TYR A 240 6.61 5.98 -10.20
CA TYR A 240 6.57 5.12 -11.38
C TYR A 240 7.37 5.68 -12.56
N GLY A 241 7.61 7.00 -12.60
CA GLY A 241 8.08 7.69 -13.80
C GLY A 241 9.38 7.15 -14.37
N TYR A 242 10.35 6.79 -13.52
CA TYR A 242 11.59 6.17 -14.00
C TYR A 242 11.33 4.83 -14.70
N TRP A 243 10.54 3.94 -14.09
CA TRP A 243 10.22 2.64 -14.69
C TRP A 243 9.39 2.78 -15.97
N GLY A 244 8.36 3.62 -15.93
CA GLY A 244 7.55 3.92 -17.11
C GLY A 244 8.38 4.54 -18.24
N TRP A 245 9.41 5.34 -17.91
CA TRP A 245 10.35 5.85 -18.90
C TRP A 245 11.21 4.74 -19.52
N GLN A 246 11.71 3.80 -18.73
CA GLN A 246 12.43 2.63 -19.28
C GLN A 246 11.54 1.83 -20.24
N LEU A 247 10.29 1.58 -19.87
CA LEU A 247 9.35 0.89 -20.77
C LEU A 247 9.05 1.72 -22.03
N TRP A 248 8.93 3.04 -21.90
CA TRP A 248 8.77 3.94 -23.03
C TRP A 248 9.96 3.88 -23.99
N THR A 249 11.20 3.91 -23.49
CA THR A 249 12.38 3.91 -24.37
C THR A 249 12.52 2.60 -25.15
N HIS A 250 12.13 1.46 -24.57
CA HIS A 250 12.27 0.14 -25.22
C HIS A 250 11.03 -0.31 -26.02
N PHE A 251 9.83 0.08 -25.61
CA PHE A 251 8.57 -0.43 -26.19
C PHE A 251 7.62 0.67 -26.69
N GLY A 252 7.93 1.94 -26.40
CA GLY A 252 7.07 3.06 -26.77
C GLY A 252 5.71 3.03 -26.06
N ASN A 253 5.66 2.39 -24.88
CA ASN A 253 4.49 2.29 -24.03
C ASN A 253 4.95 2.24 -22.57
N PRO A 254 4.61 3.23 -21.72
CA PRO A 254 5.05 3.26 -20.33
C PRO A 254 4.35 2.23 -19.44
N PHE A 255 3.33 1.53 -19.95
CA PHE A 255 2.59 0.47 -19.28
C PHE A 255 2.67 -0.86 -20.04
N PHE A 256 3.69 -1.03 -20.88
CA PHE A 256 3.88 -2.24 -21.67
C PHE A 256 3.77 -3.50 -20.79
N PRO A 257 3.05 -4.56 -21.22
CA PRO A 257 2.43 -4.75 -22.54
C PRO A 257 0.97 -4.28 -22.64
N PHE A 258 0.44 -3.62 -21.61
CA PHE A 258 -0.97 -3.25 -21.55
C PHE A 258 -1.28 -2.07 -22.47
N PHE A 259 -2.45 -2.11 -23.11
CA PHE A 259 -2.98 -1.02 -23.94
C PHE A 259 -2.05 -0.56 -25.08
N ASP A 260 -1.20 -1.44 -25.61
CA ASP A 260 -0.14 -1.04 -26.55
C ASP A 260 -0.65 -0.24 -27.76
N ALA A 261 -1.75 -0.68 -28.37
CA ALA A 261 -2.39 0.02 -29.49
C ALA A 261 -2.84 1.46 -29.15
N TRP A 262 -3.09 1.78 -27.88
CA TRP A 262 -3.48 3.14 -27.47
C TRP A 262 -2.30 4.11 -27.51
N PHE A 263 -1.07 3.61 -27.55
CA PHE A 263 0.14 4.42 -27.64
C PHE A 263 0.59 4.68 -29.08
N ASP A 264 -0.03 4.07 -30.10
CA ASP A 264 0.33 4.30 -31.52
C ASP A 264 0.31 5.78 -31.93
N PRO A 265 -0.73 6.57 -31.63
CA PRO A 265 -0.73 8.00 -31.99
C PRO A 265 0.40 8.76 -31.29
N LEU A 266 0.71 8.39 -30.04
CA LEU A 266 1.77 9.04 -29.27
C LEU A 266 3.16 8.68 -29.81
N ARG A 267 3.40 7.41 -30.16
CA ARG A 267 4.63 6.96 -30.84
C ARG A 267 4.84 7.72 -32.15
N ALA A 268 3.81 7.83 -32.98
CA ALA A 268 3.89 8.51 -34.28
C ALA A 268 4.16 10.01 -34.13
N THR A 269 3.46 10.69 -33.22
CA THR A 269 3.62 12.14 -32.98
C THR A 269 4.97 12.50 -32.39
N LEU A 270 5.52 11.66 -31.52
CA LEU A 270 6.85 11.85 -30.91
C LEU A 270 7.99 11.31 -31.77
N GLY A 271 7.69 10.69 -32.93
CA GLY A 271 8.70 10.08 -33.79
C GLY A 271 9.50 8.97 -33.10
N TRP A 272 8.86 8.24 -32.19
CA TRP A 272 9.48 7.16 -31.43
C TRP A 272 9.98 6.06 -32.37
N LYS A 273 11.17 5.53 -32.08
CA LYS A 273 11.80 4.41 -32.79
C LYS A 273 12.32 3.41 -31.77
N PRO A 274 12.10 2.09 -31.98
CA PRO A 274 12.60 1.03 -31.12
C PRO A 274 14.13 0.93 -31.12
#